data_AF-A0A7G1I5L7-F1
#
_entry.id   AF-A0A7G1I5L7-F1
#
_cell.length_a   1.000
_cell.length_b   1.000
_cell.length_c   1.000
_cell.angle_alpha   90.00
_cell.angle_beta   90.00
_cell.angle_gamma   90.00
#
_symmetry.space_group_name_H-M   'P 1'
#
loop_
_entity.id
_entity.type
_entity.pdbx_description
1 polymer ?
#
loop_
_entity_poly.entity_id
_entity_poly.type
_entity_poly.pdbx_seq_one_letter_code
_entity_poly.pdbx_strand_id
1 'polypeptide(L)'
;MIEEPFSGFHGEHIQMPARNVIPKPTQKPHPPVWVACTRPATVQMAAQKCIGALSFAYTGPGPLTERVNGYYKEFEENGVPATPRINPNILAIGGDLSMMVARTDDEALRLLGQGGGFFSFGIMHYYMTGVHTPGRTGVWTRYLEEVQKDPTLAYGPGRGAIGSPATVREFLRGYEESGVDEIILLLNPRSHEGTMESIEIMGAEVLPEFIERDAKAVADKAARLAPVIERIEARRPETRPFGAPAFDENYSFGGLPTGRGGKFTASEIPEAMAEINEGRVMAARRAKEQRQ
;
A
#
# COMPACT_ATOMS: atom_id res chain seq x y z
N MET A 1 -1.26 6.92 -13.97
CA MET A 1 -0.16 7.41 -14.82
C MET A 1 -0.55 8.78 -15.35
N ILE A 2 0.33 9.76 -15.25
CA ILE A 2 0.02 11.18 -15.54
C ILE A 2 0.09 11.54 -17.01
N GLU A 3 0.84 10.77 -17.80
CA GLU A 3 1.08 11.07 -19.21
C GLU A 3 -0.04 10.51 -20.10
N GLU A 4 -0.30 11.20 -21.21
CA GLU A 4 -1.21 10.82 -22.28
C GLU A 4 -0.54 11.09 -23.64
N PRO A 5 0.01 10.05 -24.31
CA PRO A 5 0.16 8.65 -23.87
C PRO A 5 1.28 8.48 -22.83
N PHE A 6 1.43 7.26 -22.26
CA PHE A 6 2.70 6.89 -21.62
C PHE A 6 3.81 6.98 -22.66
N SER A 7 4.90 7.70 -22.38
CA SER A 7 5.99 7.83 -23.33
C SER A 7 6.82 6.55 -23.52
N GLY A 8 6.64 5.56 -22.64
CA GLY A 8 7.40 4.33 -22.64
C GLY A 8 8.55 4.36 -21.64
N PHE A 9 9.28 3.26 -21.55
CA PHE A 9 10.45 3.12 -20.69
C PHE A 9 11.42 2.09 -21.27
N HIS A 10 12.71 2.37 -21.20
CA HIS A 10 13.77 1.43 -21.55
C HIS A 10 14.80 1.43 -20.43
N GLY A 11 14.76 0.42 -19.58
CA GLY A 11 15.73 0.20 -18.52
C GLY A 11 16.35 -1.19 -18.61
N GLU A 12 17.28 -1.46 -17.69
CA GLU A 12 18.03 -2.72 -17.65
C GLU A 12 17.14 -3.96 -17.52
N HIS A 13 16.08 -3.86 -16.71
CA HIS A 13 15.23 -5.02 -16.38
C HIS A 13 13.86 -4.99 -17.06
N ILE A 14 13.38 -3.82 -17.46
CA ILE A 14 12.04 -3.63 -18.00
C ILE A 14 12.12 -2.71 -19.21
N GLN A 15 11.44 -3.11 -20.27
CA GLN A 15 11.20 -2.28 -21.45
C GLN A 15 9.72 -2.29 -21.79
N MET A 16 9.16 -1.12 -22.00
CA MET A 16 7.77 -0.94 -22.42
C MET A 16 7.68 0.18 -23.46
N PRO A 17 7.17 -0.08 -24.67
CA PRO A 17 6.98 0.98 -25.66
C PRO A 17 5.87 1.94 -25.22
N ALA A 18 5.81 3.11 -25.87
CA ALA A 18 4.77 4.09 -25.64
C ALA A 18 3.36 3.50 -25.87
N ARG A 19 2.46 3.67 -24.91
CA ARG A 19 1.10 3.08 -24.93
C ARG A 19 0.13 3.95 -24.15
N ASN A 20 -1.16 3.88 -24.47
CA ASN A 20 -2.18 4.42 -23.59
C ASN A 20 -2.38 3.49 -22.38
N VAL A 21 -2.20 4.02 -21.18
CA VAL A 21 -2.52 3.31 -19.93
C VAL A 21 -3.88 3.75 -19.45
N ILE A 22 -4.82 2.81 -19.50
CA ILE A 22 -6.24 2.98 -19.13
C ILE A 22 -6.67 1.88 -18.15
N PRO A 23 -7.62 2.16 -17.23
CA PRO A 23 -8.24 3.46 -16.98
C PRO A 23 -7.28 4.46 -16.32
N LYS A 24 -7.58 5.76 -16.44
CA LYS A 24 -6.81 6.80 -15.76
C LYS A 24 -7.21 6.88 -14.28
N PRO A 25 -6.27 7.14 -13.36
CA PRO A 25 -6.61 7.37 -11.96
C PRO A 25 -7.52 8.58 -11.80
N THR A 26 -8.48 8.48 -10.89
CA THR A 26 -9.35 9.58 -10.46
C THR A 26 -8.55 10.64 -9.70
N GLN A 27 -7.68 10.22 -8.78
CA GLN A 27 -6.78 11.10 -8.04
C GLN A 27 -5.69 11.69 -8.95
N LYS A 28 -5.50 13.01 -8.87
CA LYS A 28 -4.48 13.75 -9.64
C LYS A 28 -3.34 14.25 -8.73
N PRO A 29 -2.09 14.27 -9.23
CA PRO A 29 -1.64 13.69 -10.51
C PRO A 29 -1.68 12.15 -10.51
N HIS A 30 -1.55 11.53 -9.35
CA HIS A 30 -1.70 10.10 -9.11
C HIS A 30 -2.14 9.88 -7.65
N PRO A 31 -2.63 8.68 -7.27
CA PRO A 31 -2.79 8.32 -5.87
C PRO A 31 -1.49 8.51 -5.08
N PRO A 32 -1.51 8.96 -3.81
CA PRO A 32 -0.31 9.08 -2.99
C PRO A 32 0.50 7.78 -2.97
N VAL A 33 1.82 7.90 -3.14
CA VAL A 33 2.70 6.72 -3.15
C VAL A 33 3.23 6.48 -1.75
N TRP A 34 3.22 5.21 -1.36
CA TRP A 34 3.71 4.69 -0.09
C TRP A 34 4.57 3.46 -0.33
N VAL A 35 5.52 3.21 0.56
CA VAL A 35 6.32 1.99 0.55
C VAL A 35 6.35 1.33 1.93
N ALA A 36 6.20 0.00 1.95
CA ALA A 36 6.36 -0.81 3.15
C ALA A 36 7.82 -0.78 3.62
N CYS A 37 8.04 -0.32 4.86
CA CYS A 37 9.35 -0.15 5.46
C CYS A 37 9.55 -1.15 6.61
N THR A 38 10.06 -2.34 6.29
CA THR A 38 10.43 -3.36 7.29
C THR A 38 11.80 -3.11 7.93
N ARG A 39 12.67 -2.34 7.27
CA ARG A 39 14.03 -2.01 7.73
C ARG A 39 14.24 -0.49 7.83
N PRO A 40 15.11 -0.01 8.74
CA PRO A 40 15.46 1.42 8.82
C PRO A 40 15.92 2.02 7.49
N ALA A 41 16.73 1.28 6.72
CA ALA A 41 17.19 1.71 5.39
C ALA A 41 16.05 1.96 4.40
N THR A 42 14.93 1.24 4.52
CA THR A 42 13.76 1.47 3.66
C THR A 42 13.00 2.74 4.07
N VAL A 43 13.01 3.10 5.36
CA VAL A 43 12.46 4.38 5.83
C VAL A 43 13.28 5.54 5.27
N GLN A 44 14.61 5.44 5.32
CA GLN A 44 15.52 6.42 4.73
C GLN A 44 15.30 6.55 3.21
N MET A 45 15.18 5.42 2.51
CA MET A 45 14.89 5.42 1.08
C MET A 45 13.54 6.09 0.76
N ALA A 46 12.50 5.85 1.57
CA ALA A 46 11.21 6.52 1.39
C ALA A 46 11.33 8.04 1.55
N ALA A 47 12.08 8.50 2.56
CA ALA A 47 12.38 9.91 2.78
C ALA A 47 13.15 10.53 1.60
N GLN A 48 14.24 9.88 1.16
CA GLN A 48 15.03 10.30 0.00
C GLN A 48 14.20 10.39 -1.28
N LYS A 49 13.21 9.51 -1.46
CA LYS A 49 12.31 9.53 -2.62
C LYS A 49 11.09 10.43 -2.46
N CYS A 50 10.93 11.07 -1.30
CA CYS A 50 9.81 11.94 -0.97
C CYS A 50 8.43 11.24 -1.06
N ILE A 51 8.39 9.97 -0.65
CA ILE A 51 7.18 9.14 -0.62
C ILE A 51 6.85 8.71 0.81
N GLY A 52 5.60 8.28 1.02
CA GLY A 52 5.12 7.89 2.33
C GLY A 52 5.81 6.61 2.84
N ALA A 53 6.17 6.60 4.11
CA ALA A 53 6.80 5.46 4.77
C ALA A 53 5.78 4.68 5.61
N LEU A 54 5.45 3.46 5.22
CA LEU A 54 4.66 2.53 6.02
C LEU A 54 5.61 1.77 6.96
N SER A 55 5.95 2.36 8.10
CA SER A 55 6.96 1.84 9.02
C SER A 55 6.39 0.83 10.01
N PHE A 56 7.11 -0.27 10.17
CA PHE A 56 6.84 -1.20 11.27
C PHE A 56 7.15 -0.58 12.64
N ALA A 57 6.19 -0.66 13.57
CA ALA A 57 6.30 -0.17 14.95
C ALA A 57 6.61 -1.31 15.93
N TYR A 58 7.86 -1.80 15.94
CA TYR A 58 8.25 -2.96 16.77
C TYR A 58 8.48 -2.64 18.27
N THR A 59 8.44 -1.37 18.68
CA THR A 59 9.10 -0.94 19.93
C THR A 59 8.32 0.09 20.76
N GLY A 60 7.01 0.24 20.49
CA GLY A 60 6.17 1.25 21.16
C GLY A 60 6.52 2.71 20.80
N PRO A 61 5.87 3.69 21.45
CA PRO A 61 5.96 5.10 21.07
C PRO A 61 7.33 5.77 21.20
N GLY A 62 8.11 5.46 22.24
CA GLY A 62 9.38 6.18 22.52
C GLY A 62 10.43 6.06 21.40
N PRO A 63 10.84 4.84 21.01
CA PRO A 63 11.77 4.62 19.89
C PRO A 63 11.21 5.04 18.52
N LEU A 64 9.91 5.32 18.44
CA LEU A 64 9.27 5.79 17.22
C LEU A 64 9.60 7.26 16.94
N THR A 65 9.71 8.09 17.97
CA THR A 65 10.09 9.51 17.84
C THR A 65 11.43 9.67 17.12
N GLU A 66 12.45 8.89 17.49
CA GLU A 66 13.76 8.93 16.81
C GLU A 66 13.65 8.55 15.34
N ARG A 67 12.78 7.58 15.02
CA ARG A 67 12.54 7.15 13.64
C ARG A 67 11.82 8.20 12.82
N VAL A 68 10.79 8.83 13.39
CA VAL A 68 10.04 9.93 12.76
C VAL A 68 10.98 11.11 12.49
N ASN A 69 11.76 11.51 13.50
CA ASN A 69 12.75 12.58 13.36
C ASN A 69 13.80 12.25 12.30
N GLY A 70 14.28 11.00 12.28
CA GLY A 70 15.21 10.51 11.27
C GLY A 70 14.63 10.57 9.86
N TYR A 71 13.36 10.19 9.68
CA TYR A 71 12.66 10.30 8.39
C TYR A 71 12.58 11.75 7.90
N TYR A 72 12.11 12.68 8.74
CA TYR A 72 11.96 14.08 8.34
C TYR A 72 13.31 14.78 8.10
N LYS A 73 14.33 14.45 8.91
CA LYS A 73 15.69 14.92 8.68
C LYS A 73 16.23 14.45 7.33
N GLU A 74 16.13 13.16 7.04
CA GLU A 74 16.59 12.60 5.77
C GLU A 74 15.81 13.16 4.57
N PHE A 75 14.51 13.37 4.73
CA PHE A 75 13.65 14.00 3.73
C PHE A 75 14.13 15.43 3.42
N GLU A 76 14.39 16.23 4.45
CA GLU A 76 14.88 17.60 4.29
C GLU A 76 16.29 17.66 3.68
N GLU A 77 17.22 16.85 4.17
CA GLU A 77 18.63 16.90 3.76
C GLU A 77 18.85 16.30 2.37
N ASN A 78 18.21 15.15 2.08
CA ASN A 78 18.53 14.33 0.91
C ASN A 78 17.33 14.01 0.01
N GLY A 79 16.14 14.55 0.30
CA GLY A 79 14.94 14.35 -0.50
C GLY A 79 15.09 14.81 -1.95
N VAL A 80 14.83 13.90 -2.89
CA VAL A 80 14.69 14.12 -4.33
C VAL A 80 13.37 13.50 -4.78
N PRO A 81 12.39 14.30 -5.22
CA PRO A 81 11.06 13.79 -5.55
C PRO A 81 11.06 12.73 -6.66
N ALA A 82 10.67 11.51 -6.32
CA ALA A 82 10.52 10.42 -7.29
C ALA A 82 9.17 10.46 -8.03
N THR A 83 8.19 11.19 -7.49
CA THR A 83 6.82 11.25 -7.97
C THR A 83 6.38 12.70 -8.21
N PRO A 84 5.42 12.95 -9.13
CA PRO A 84 4.86 14.28 -9.36
C PRO A 84 4.31 14.96 -8.09
N ARG A 85 3.68 14.20 -7.20
CA ARG A 85 3.24 14.68 -5.88
C ARG A 85 4.14 14.09 -4.79
N ILE A 86 4.76 14.94 -3.97
CA ILE A 86 5.48 14.54 -2.75
C ILE A 86 4.48 14.05 -1.69
N ASN A 87 4.85 12.99 -0.96
CA ASN A 87 4.09 12.47 0.18
C ASN A 87 5.02 12.32 1.40
N PRO A 88 5.12 13.33 2.28
CA PRO A 88 6.02 13.31 3.43
C PRO A 88 5.30 12.80 4.69
N ASN A 89 4.66 11.63 4.58
CA ASN A 89 3.93 11.02 5.69
C ASN A 89 4.62 9.74 6.18
N ILE A 90 4.64 9.55 7.49
CA ILE A 90 5.05 8.31 8.13
C ILE A 90 3.87 7.67 8.86
N LEU A 91 3.62 6.42 8.52
CA LEU A 91 2.57 5.59 9.08
C LEU A 91 3.18 4.52 9.97
N ALA A 92 2.55 4.24 11.11
CA ALA A 92 2.91 3.13 11.99
C ALA A 92 1.97 1.93 11.81
N ILE A 93 2.56 0.74 11.63
CA ILE A 93 1.82 -0.54 11.56
C ILE A 93 2.61 -1.68 12.25
N GLY A 94 1.89 -2.69 12.75
CA GLY A 94 2.48 -3.96 13.20
C GLY A 94 2.94 -3.97 14.66
N GLY A 95 3.60 -5.07 15.04
CA GLY A 95 3.99 -5.33 16.43
C GLY A 95 2.77 -5.35 17.35
N ASP A 96 2.70 -4.38 18.23
CA ASP A 96 1.68 -4.24 19.26
C ASP A 96 0.41 -3.50 18.80
N LEU A 97 0.30 -3.05 17.54
CA LEU A 97 -0.88 -2.27 17.08
C LEU A 97 -2.18 -3.07 16.88
N SER A 98 -2.34 -4.19 17.59
CA SER A 98 -3.65 -4.84 17.72
C SER A 98 -4.63 -3.93 18.46
N MET A 99 -5.91 -4.02 18.09
CA MET A 99 -6.97 -3.22 18.69
C MET A 99 -8.09 -4.11 19.22
N MET A 100 -8.51 -3.81 20.44
CA MET A 100 -9.75 -4.29 21.03
C MET A 100 -10.20 -3.28 22.10
N VAL A 101 -11.28 -2.57 21.84
CA VAL A 101 -11.84 -1.58 22.77
C VAL A 101 -13.08 -2.17 23.42
N ALA A 102 -13.17 -2.11 24.74
CA ALA A 102 -14.34 -2.55 25.51
C ALA A 102 -14.61 -1.57 26.65
N ARG A 103 -15.61 -1.83 27.51
CA ARG A 103 -15.91 -0.93 28.63
C ARG A 103 -14.83 -0.92 29.70
N THR A 104 -14.13 -2.04 29.85
CA THR A 104 -13.03 -2.21 30.80
C THR A 104 -11.85 -2.93 30.15
N ASP A 105 -10.67 -2.78 30.73
CA ASP A 105 -9.46 -3.43 30.24
C ASP A 105 -9.57 -4.96 30.26
N ASP A 106 -10.12 -5.52 31.34
CA ASP A 106 -10.35 -6.96 31.49
C ASP A 106 -11.31 -7.50 30.44
N GLU A 107 -12.36 -6.74 30.11
CA GLU A 107 -13.30 -7.14 29.08
C GLU A 107 -12.65 -7.15 27.70
N ALA A 108 -11.84 -6.15 27.37
CA ALA A 108 -11.11 -6.10 26.11
C ALA A 108 -10.18 -7.31 25.95
N LEU A 109 -9.45 -7.67 27.01
CA LEU A 109 -8.58 -8.86 27.02
C LEU A 109 -9.38 -10.15 26.84
N ARG A 110 -10.53 -10.28 27.51
CA ARG A 110 -11.41 -11.44 27.38
C ARG A 110 -11.96 -11.59 25.95
N LEU A 111 -12.41 -10.49 25.35
CA LEU A 111 -12.97 -10.47 23.99
C LEU A 111 -11.90 -10.79 22.94
N LEU A 112 -10.70 -10.20 23.06
CA LEU A 112 -9.57 -10.51 22.20
C LEU A 112 -9.15 -11.98 22.32
N GLY A 113 -9.11 -12.48 23.56
CA GLY A 113 -8.68 -13.84 23.88
C GLY A 113 -7.30 -14.15 23.30
N GLN A 114 -7.15 -15.35 22.74
CA GLN A 114 -5.88 -15.78 22.14
C GLN A 114 -5.61 -15.13 20.78
N GLY A 115 -6.52 -14.34 20.19
CA GLY A 115 -6.31 -13.76 18.86
C GLY A 115 -5.24 -12.67 18.81
N GLY A 116 -4.96 -12.02 19.96
CA GLY A 116 -4.10 -10.85 20.04
C GLY A 116 -2.73 -11.06 19.41
N GLY A 117 -1.97 -12.02 19.91
CA GLY A 117 -0.59 -12.25 19.51
C GLY A 117 -0.37 -12.98 18.19
N PHE A 118 -1.43 -13.37 17.49
CA PHE A 118 -1.30 -14.18 16.27
C PHE A 118 -0.56 -13.45 15.15
N PHE A 119 -0.78 -12.15 15.00
CA PHE A 119 -0.10 -11.35 13.99
C PHE A 119 1.43 -11.33 14.22
N SER A 120 1.84 -11.06 15.46
CA SER A 120 3.26 -11.08 15.86
C SER A 120 3.87 -12.47 15.73
N PHE A 121 3.14 -13.52 16.12
CA PHE A 121 3.55 -14.91 15.91
C PHE A 121 3.76 -15.21 14.42
N GLY A 122 2.81 -14.79 13.57
CA GLY A 122 2.89 -14.97 12.12
C GLY A 122 4.15 -14.34 11.54
N ILE A 123 4.48 -13.10 11.92
CA ILE A 123 5.72 -12.45 11.50
C ILE A 123 6.94 -13.28 11.88
N MET A 124 7.05 -13.71 13.13
CA MET A 124 8.18 -14.53 13.59
C MET A 124 8.27 -15.85 12.83
N HIS A 125 7.13 -16.49 12.60
CA HIS A 125 7.05 -17.74 11.87
C HIS A 125 7.49 -17.58 10.41
N TYR A 126 7.01 -16.56 9.70
CA TYR A 126 7.36 -16.36 8.27
C TYR A 126 8.75 -15.79 8.04
N TYR A 127 9.27 -14.96 8.94
CA TYR A 127 10.51 -14.19 8.69
C TYR A 127 11.72 -14.68 9.49
N MET A 128 11.55 -15.51 10.52
CA MET A 128 12.65 -15.87 11.42
C MET A 128 12.74 -17.36 11.74
N THR A 129 11.74 -17.93 12.39
CA THR A 129 11.89 -19.23 13.08
C THR A 129 10.99 -20.34 12.55
N GLY A 130 9.99 -20.01 11.74
CA GLY A 130 9.00 -20.97 11.28
C GLY A 130 9.47 -21.82 10.11
N VAL A 131 8.97 -23.06 10.08
CA VAL A 131 9.14 -23.98 8.95
C VAL A 131 7.78 -24.30 8.34
N HIS A 132 7.69 -24.21 7.02
CA HIS A 132 6.47 -24.41 6.26
C HIS A 132 6.53 -25.60 5.32
N THR A 133 5.48 -26.38 5.35
CA THR A 133 5.14 -27.33 4.30
C THR A 133 3.96 -26.75 3.52
N PRO A 134 4.13 -26.44 2.22
CA PRO A 134 3.07 -25.86 1.39
C PRO A 134 1.76 -26.65 1.45
N GLY A 135 0.65 -25.95 1.72
CA GLY A 135 -0.68 -26.54 1.84
C GLY A 135 -0.85 -27.55 2.99
N ARG A 136 0.07 -27.57 3.98
CA ARG A 136 0.00 -28.47 5.14
C ARG A 136 0.18 -27.76 6.48
N THR A 137 1.06 -26.76 6.55
CA THR A 137 1.30 -26.05 7.80
C THR A 137 0.12 -25.14 8.18
N GLY A 138 -0.62 -25.52 9.22
CA GLY A 138 -1.60 -24.66 9.87
C GLY A 138 -0.93 -23.72 10.86
N VAL A 139 -0.61 -22.49 10.44
CA VAL A 139 0.07 -21.49 11.29
C VAL A 139 -0.77 -21.15 12.52
N TRP A 140 -2.10 -21.08 12.39
CA TRP A 140 -3.01 -20.86 13.51
C TRP A 140 -2.96 -22.01 14.54
N THR A 141 -2.99 -23.26 14.09
CA THR A 141 -2.88 -24.42 14.99
C THR A 141 -1.56 -24.40 15.75
N ARG A 142 -0.45 -24.13 15.06
CA ARG A 142 0.86 -24.00 15.70
C ARG A 142 0.90 -22.87 16.72
N TYR A 143 0.33 -21.73 16.38
CA TYR A 143 0.23 -20.61 17.31
C TYR A 143 -0.51 -21.01 18.59
N LEU A 144 -1.65 -21.67 18.48
CA LEU A 144 -2.39 -22.16 19.64
C LEU A 144 -1.58 -23.15 20.47
N GLU A 145 -0.83 -24.07 19.83
CA GLU A 145 0.07 -24.99 20.51
C GLU A 145 1.20 -24.27 21.26
N GLU A 146 1.76 -23.20 20.68
CA GLU A 146 2.80 -22.39 21.35
C GLU A 146 2.20 -21.52 22.48
N VAL A 147 1.01 -20.96 22.31
CA VAL A 147 0.29 -20.23 23.38
C VAL A 147 -0.04 -21.14 24.56
N GLN A 148 -0.32 -22.42 24.32
CA GLN A 148 -0.50 -23.40 25.41
C GLN A 148 0.78 -23.61 26.22
N LYS A 149 1.95 -23.50 25.60
CA LYS A 149 3.26 -23.62 26.27
C LYS A 149 3.66 -22.31 26.95
N ASP A 150 3.38 -21.18 26.30
CA ASP A 150 3.67 -19.84 26.78
C ASP A 150 2.46 -18.91 26.56
N PRO A 151 1.60 -18.75 27.59
CA PRO A 151 0.43 -17.88 27.51
C PRO A 151 0.74 -16.41 27.21
N THR A 152 1.99 -15.95 27.44
CA THR A 152 2.37 -14.55 27.16
C THR A 152 2.36 -14.24 25.66
N LEU A 153 2.43 -15.28 24.81
CA LEU A 153 2.31 -15.16 23.35
C LEU A 153 0.94 -14.73 22.89
N ALA A 154 -0.13 -14.92 23.68
CA ALA A 154 -1.49 -14.47 23.34
C ALA A 154 -1.66 -12.93 23.36
N TYR A 155 -0.61 -12.21 23.78
CA TYR A 155 -0.55 -10.86 24.34
C TYR A 155 -0.91 -10.79 25.82
N GLY A 156 -0.01 -10.15 26.56
CA GLY A 156 -0.19 -9.74 27.95
C GLY A 156 -0.52 -8.25 28.09
N PRO A 157 -0.71 -7.76 29.33
CA PRO A 157 -1.02 -6.36 29.62
C PRO A 157 0.01 -5.38 29.04
N GLY A 158 -0.46 -4.21 28.58
CA GLY A 158 0.39 -3.10 28.12
C GLY A 158 0.89 -3.18 26.68
N ARG A 159 0.30 -4.07 25.85
CA ARG A 159 0.61 -4.15 24.42
C ARG A 159 -0.60 -3.75 23.59
N GLY A 160 -0.49 -2.61 22.90
CA GLY A 160 -1.44 -2.19 21.89
C GLY A 160 -2.59 -1.31 22.34
N ALA A 161 -3.46 -1.01 21.38
CA ALA A 161 -4.72 -0.32 21.57
C ALA A 161 -5.79 -1.28 22.11
N ILE A 162 -5.49 -1.95 23.23
CA ILE A 162 -6.31 -2.99 23.85
C ILE A 162 -6.70 -2.55 25.25
N GLY A 163 -7.98 -2.26 25.48
CA GLY A 163 -8.48 -1.87 26.78
C GLY A 163 -9.76 -1.04 26.76
N SER A 164 -9.99 -0.31 27.85
CA SER A 164 -11.00 0.74 27.96
C SER A 164 -10.67 1.94 27.04
N PRO A 165 -11.64 2.82 26.75
CA PRO A 165 -11.37 4.02 25.95
C PRO A 165 -10.25 4.90 26.52
N ALA A 166 -10.12 4.97 27.85
CA ALA A 166 -9.06 5.72 28.51
C ALA A 166 -7.67 5.13 28.22
N THR A 167 -7.51 3.81 28.40
CA THR A 167 -6.28 3.07 28.11
C THR A 167 -5.87 3.21 26.65
N VAL A 168 -6.84 3.09 25.73
CA VAL A 168 -6.58 3.21 24.28
C VAL A 168 -6.18 4.63 23.90
N ARG A 169 -6.84 5.67 24.46
CA ARG A 169 -6.45 7.07 24.23
C ARG A 169 -5.02 7.33 24.70
N GLU A 170 -4.64 6.88 25.90
CA GLU A 170 -3.28 7.04 26.41
C GLU A 170 -2.25 6.39 25.48
N PHE A 171 -2.52 5.16 25.04
CA PHE A 171 -1.64 4.46 24.10
C PHE A 171 -1.49 5.22 22.78
N LEU A 172 -2.59 5.70 22.18
CA LEU A 172 -2.58 6.41 20.90
C LEU A 172 -1.96 7.81 21.00
N ARG A 173 -2.12 8.51 22.13
CA ARG A 173 -1.44 9.80 22.39
C ARG A 173 0.07 9.65 22.33
N GLY A 174 0.63 8.55 22.81
CA GLY A 174 2.07 8.29 22.67
C GLY A 174 2.52 8.28 21.20
N TYR A 175 1.73 7.70 20.29
CA TYR A 175 2.03 7.73 18.86
C TYR A 175 1.84 9.12 18.25
N GLU A 176 0.78 9.86 18.64
CA GLU A 176 0.56 11.26 18.25
C GLU A 176 1.76 12.14 18.67
N GLU A 177 2.21 12.03 19.91
CA GLU A 177 3.34 12.77 20.48
C GLU A 177 4.68 12.40 19.81
N SER A 178 4.82 11.17 19.31
CA SER A 178 6.00 10.74 18.56
C SER A 178 6.11 11.37 17.16
N GLY A 179 5.03 12.03 16.68
CA GLY A 179 4.97 12.68 15.38
C GLY A 179 4.62 11.74 14.22
N VAL A 180 4.06 10.57 14.52
CA VAL A 180 3.48 9.69 13.49
C VAL A 180 2.24 10.35 12.90
N ASP A 181 2.12 10.29 11.58
CA ASP A 181 1.01 10.94 10.87
C ASP A 181 -0.23 10.04 10.79
N GLU A 182 -0.02 8.73 10.65
CA GLU A 182 -1.09 7.76 10.44
C GLU A 182 -0.81 6.46 11.21
N ILE A 183 -1.84 5.78 11.69
CA ILE A 183 -1.71 4.49 12.38
C ILE A 183 -2.68 3.50 11.74
N ILE A 184 -2.19 2.31 11.42
CA ILE A 184 -3.05 1.17 11.07
C ILE A 184 -3.19 0.26 12.28
N LEU A 185 -4.41 0.16 12.77
CA LEU A 185 -4.79 -0.74 13.86
C LEU A 185 -5.25 -2.09 13.30
N LEU A 186 -4.76 -3.16 13.94
CA LEU A 186 -5.05 -4.53 13.54
C LEU A 186 -6.22 -5.07 14.36
N LEU A 187 -7.37 -5.24 13.71
CA LEU A 187 -8.49 -5.92 14.32
C LEU A 187 -8.27 -7.43 14.17
N ASN A 188 -8.11 -8.12 15.30
CA ASN A 188 -8.03 -9.58 15.36
C ASN A 188 -9.34 -10.14 15.94
N PRO A 189 -10.43 -10.14 15.15
CA PRO A 189 -11.76 -10.47 15.62
C PRO A 189 -11.90 -11.96 15.96
N ARG A 190 -12.50 -12.28 17.12
CA ARG A 190 -13.02 -13.64 17.40
C ARG A 190 -14.52 -13.74 17.16
N SER A 191 -15.31 -12.79 17.67
CA SER A 191 -16.74 -12.65 17.36
C SER A 191 -16.97 -11.43 16.48
N HIS A 192 -17.91 -11.55 15.53
CA HIS A 192 -18.30 -10.41 14.69
C HIS A 192 -18.87 -9.29 15.57
N GLU A 193 -19.74 -9.64 16.51
CA GLU A 193 -20.43 -8.73 17.41
C GLU A 193 -19.44 -7.95 18.28
N GLY A 194 -18.48 -8.63 18.92
CA GLY A 194 -17.49 -7.95 19.76
C GLY A 194 -16.54 -7.06 18.95
N THR A 195 -16.34 -7.38 17.67
CA THR A 195 -15.53 -6.56 16.78
C THR A 195 -16.27 -5.29 16.39
N MET A 196 -17.55 -5.41 16.04
CA MET A 196 -18.40 -4.26 15.72
C MET A 196 -18.59 -3.36 16.94
N GLU A 197 -18.83 -3.93 18.12
CA GLU A 197 -18.92 -3.18 19.38
C GLU A 197 -17.61 -2.42 19.67
N SER A 198 -16.46 -3.06 19.49
CA SER A 198 -15.15 -2.42 19.63
C SER A 198 -14.96 -1.25 18.64
N ILE A 199 -15.39 -1.40 17.38
CA ILE A 199 -15.35 -0.32 16.38
C ILE A 199 -16.29 0.83 16.78
N GLU A 200 -17.49 0.52 17.29
CA GLU A 200 -18.46 1.51 17.75
C GLU A 200 -17.91 2.32 18.93
N ILE A 201 -17.33 1.66 19.94
CA ILE A 201 -16.71 2.33 21.09
C ILE A 201 -15.49 3.14 20.63
N MET A 202 -14.64 2.60 19.75
CA MET A 202 -13.51 3.33 19.17
C MET A 202 -13.98 4.62 18.49
N GLY A 203 -15.04 4.55 17.68
CA GLY A 203 -15.59 5.70 16.96
C GLY A 203 -16.30 6.73 17.84
N ALA A 204 -17.06 6.27 18.83
CA ALA A 204 -17.85 7.16 19.70
C ALA A 204 -17.05 7.74 20.86
N GLU A 205 -16.07 7.01 21.39
CA GLU A 205 -15.42 7.33 22.65
C GLU A 205 -13.91 7.52 22.52
N VAL A 206 -13.22 7.06 21.48
CA VAL A 206 -11.76 7.25 21.36
C VAL A 206 -11.42 8.29 20.30
N LEU A 207 -11.85 8.08 19.06
CA LEU A 207 -11.51 8.92 17.91
C LEU A 207 -11.87 10.41 18.02
N PRO A 208 -12.98 10.85 18.65
CA PRO A 208 -13.37 12.25 18.67
C PRO A 208 -12.27 13.18 19.19
N GLU A 209 -11.55 12.75 20.22
CA GLU A 209 -10.46 13.51 20.81
C GLU A 209 -9.33 13.82 19.81
N PHE A 210 -8.96 12.85 18.97
CA PHE A 210 -7.91 13.01 17.96
C PHE A 210 -8.42 13.83 16.77
N ILE A 211 -9.66 13.61 16.35
CA ILE A 211 -10.32 14.37 15.27
C ILE A 211 -10.38 15.87 15.61
N GLU A 212 -10.68 16.21 16.86
CA GLU A 212 -10.74 17.60 17.33
C GLU A 212 -9.40 18.35 17.12
N ARG A 213 -8.27 17.65 17.18
CA ARG A 213 -6.92 18.23 17.01
C ARG A 213 -6.33 18.06 15.62
N ASP A 214 -6.80 17.09 14.85
CA ASP A 214 -6.24 16.70 13.55
C ASP A 214 -6.11 17.87 12.59
N ALA A 215 -7.18 18.66 12.42
CA ALA A 215 -7.16 19.81 11.49
C ALA A 215 -6.05 20.81 11.81
N LYS A 216 -5.79 21.05 13.10
CA LYS A 216 -4.69 21.92 13.54
C LYS A 216 -3.33 21.26 13.29
N ALA A 217 -3.17 19.99 13.65
CA ALA A 217 -1.93 19.26 13.45
C ALA A 217 -1.53 19.20 11.97
N VAL A 218 -2.48 18.93 11.07
CA VAL A 218 -2.30 18.93 9.61
C VAL A 218 -1.87 20.32 9.12
N ALA A 219 -2.52 21.38 9.58
CA ALA A 219 -2.18 22.76 9.21
C ALA A 219 -0.77 23.16 9.69
N ASP A 220 -0.43 22.86 10.95
CA ASP A 220 0.88 23.14 11.52
C ASP A 220 1.99 22.37 10.79
N LYS A 221 1.76 21.10 10.47
CA LYS A 221 2.67 20.29 9.66
C LYS A 221 2.85 20.88 8.28
N ALA A 222 1.77 21.25 7.60
CA ALA A 222 1.83 21.84 6.27
C ALA A 222 2.63 23.16 6.27
N ALA A 223 2.41 24.02 7.25
CA ALA A 223 3.17 25.27 7.41
C ALA A 223 4.66 25.01 7.67
N ARG A 224 4.98 24.04 8.55
CA ARG A 224 6.37 23.64 8.85
C ARG A 224 7.08 23.06 7.62
N LEU A 225 6.39 22.24 6.82
CA LEU A 225 6.99 21.57 5.67
C LEU A 225 6.98 22.43 4.40
N ALA A 226 6.18 23.49 4.29
CA ALA A 226 6.12 24.35 3.10
C ALA A 226 7.51 24.82 2.60
N PRO A 227 8.37 25.47 3.43
CA PRO A 227 9.69 25.90 2.97
C PRO A 227 10.65 24.73 2.69
N VAL A 228 10.43 23.57 3.34
CA VAL A 228 11.23 22.36 3.10
C VAL A 228 10.87 21.75 1.75
N ILE A 229 9.58 21.64 1.46
CA ILE A 229 9.04 21.14 0.19
C ILE A 229 9.50 22.02 -0.96
N GLU A 230 9.51 23.35 -0.81
CA GLU A 230 10.03 24.26 -1.84
C GLU A 230 11.51 23.97 -2.17
N ARG A 231 12.36 23.78 -1.16
CA ARG A 231 13.78 23.39 -1.36
C ARG A 231 13.93 22.01 -1.99
N ILE A 232 13.09 21.05 -1.62
CA ILE A 232 13.12 19.68 -2.16
C ILE A 232 12.64 19.66 -3.61
N GLU A 233 11.59 20.40 -3.94
CA GLU A 233 11.10 20.52 -5.33
C GLU A 233 12.17 21.13 -6.24
N ALA A 234 13.00 22.06 -5.75
CA ALA A 234 14.14 22.58 -6.50
C ALA A 234 15.21 21.52 -6.83
N ARG A 235 15.22 20.38 -6.13
CA ARG A 235 16.10 19.22 -6.44
C ARG A 235 15.49 18.25 -7.44
N ARG A 236 14.24 18.48 -7.88
CA ARG A 236 13.57 17.62 -8.85
C ARG A 236 14.40 17.60 -10.15
N PRO A 237 14.74 16.41 -10.69
CA PRO A 237 15.46 16.33 -11.95
C PRO A 237 14.69 17.05 -13.08
N GLU A 238 15.41 17.83 -13.89
CA GLU A 238 14.84 18.45 -15.10
C GLU A 238 14.45 17.40 -16.14
N THR A 239 15.19 16.29 -16.18
CA THR A 239 14.81 15.12 -16.96
C THR A 239 13.62 14.42 -16.29
N ARG A 240 12.70 13.88 -17.10
CA ARG A 240 11.54 13.14 -16.58
C ARG A 240 12.01 12.09 -15.55
N PRO A 241 11.20 11.78 -14.53
CA PRO A 241 11.56 10.80 -13.51
C PRO A 241 12.12 9.53 -14.16
N PHE A 242 13.28 9.08 -13.68
CA PHE A 242 13.96 7.86 -14.14
C PHE A 242 14.46 7.87 -15.60
N GLY A 243 14.63 9.05 -16.22
CA GLY A 243 15.09 9.14 -17.60
C GLY A 243 14.05 8.63 -18.61
N ALA A 244 12.77 8.71 -18.26
CA ALA A 244 11.70 8.34 -19.19
C ALA A 244 11.85 9.13 -20.50
N PRO A 245 11.83 8.45 -21.67
CA PRO A 245 12.00 9.11 -22.96
C PRO A 245 10.85 10.09 -23.21
N ALA A 246 11.06 11.03 -24.12
CA ALA A 246 9.95 11.75 -24.72
C ALA A 246 9.11 10.79 -25.56
N PHE A 247 7.81 11.09 -25.72
CA PHE A 247 7.00 10.35 -26.68
C PHE A 247 7.58 10.58 -28.08
N ASP A 248 7.87 9.50 -28.81
CA ASP A 248 8.28 9.57 -30.20
C ASP A 248 7.02 9.74 -31.06
N GLU A 249 6.82 10.94 -31.63
CA GLU A 249 5.68 11.26 -32.48
C GLU A 249 5.62 10.42 -33.77
N ASN A 250 6.71 9.75 -34.15
CA ASN A 250 6.75 8.83 -35.29
C ASN A 250 6.44 7.38 -34.89
N TYR A 251 6.29 7.11 -33.59
CA TYR A 251 6.02 5.78 -33.09
C TYR A 251 4.59 5.33 -33.42
N SER A 252 4.46 4.21 -34.14
CA SER A 252 3.18 3.56 -34.41
C SER A 252 3.33 2.04 -34.36
N PHE A 253 2.22 1.33 -34.15
CA PHE A 253 2.16 -0.12 -34.20
C PHE A 253 0.82 -0.57 -34.78
N GLY A 254 0.81 -1.69 -35.49
CA GLY A 254 -0.39 -2.24 -36.11
C GLY A 254 -1.37 -2.82 -35.09
N GLY A 255 -2.65 -2.92 -35.49
CA GLY A 255 -3.71 -3.49 -34.65
C GLY A 255 -3.76 -5.02 -34.61
N LEU A 256 -2.99 -5.71 -35.47
CA LEU A 256 -2.91 -7.17 -35.48
C LEU A 256 -2.02 -7.66 -34.32
N PRO A 257 -2.53 -8.50 -33.41
CA PRO A 257 -1.71 -9.07 -32.34
C PRO A 257 -0.53 -9.85 -32.92
N THR A 258 0.67 -9.54 -32.43
CA THR A 258 1.88 -10.28 -32.78
C THR A 258 2.34 -11.14 -31.61
N GLY A 259 2.78 -12.37 -31.90
CA GLY A 259 3.44 -13.23 -30.92
C GLY A 259 4.74 -12.60 -30.39
N ARG A 260 5.23 -13.13 -29.25
CA ARG A 260 6.49 -12.68 -28.64
C ARG A 260 7.64 -12.74 -29.65
N GLY A 261 8.29 -11.59 -29.89
CA GLY A 261 9.37 -11.46 -30.88
C GLY A 261 8.92 -11.17 -32.31
N GLY A 262 7.63 -10.89 -32.55
CA GLY A 262 7.12 -10.40 -33.84
C GLY A 262 7.13 -11.41 -34.99
N LYS A 263 7.44 -12.68 -34.73
CA LYS A 263 7.56 -13.73 -35.76
C LYS A 263 6.23 -14.35 -36.19
N PHE A 264 5.14 -14.03 -35.49
CA PHE A 264 3.82 -14.58 -35.74
C PHE A 264 2.78 -13.47 -35.58
N THR A 265 1.77 -13.45 -36.44
CA THR A 265 0.60 -12.56 -36.37
C THR A 265 -0.65 -13.42 -36.25
N ALA A 266 -1.59 -13.00 -35.41
CA ALA A 266 -2.93 -13.60 -35.35
C ALA A 266 -3.57 -13.62 -36.75
N SER A 267 -4.08 -14.77 -37.17
CA SER A 267 -4.65 -14.99 -38.50
C SER A 267 -6.17 -15.16 -38.48
N GLU A 268 -6.79 -15.29 -37.31
CA GLU A 268 -8.21 -15.59 -37.13
C GLU A 268 -9.13 -14.57 -37.82
N ILE A 269 -8.81 -13.27 -37.71
CA ILE A 269 -9.59 -12.21 -38.37
C ILE A 269 -9.30 -12.14 -39.87
N PRO A 270 -8.03 -12.11 -40.35
CA PRO A 270 -7.74 -12.22 -41.77
C PRO A 270 -8.40 -13.41 -42.46
N GLU A 271 -8.37 -14.60 -41.85
CA GLU A 271 -8.98 -15.82 -42.37
C GLU A 271 -10.51 -15.69 -42.43
N ALA A 272 -11.16 -15.24 -41.34
CA ALA A 272 -12.60 -15.01 -41.33
C ALA A 272 -13.04 -13.99 -42.39
N MET A 273 -12.25 -12.93 -42.62
CA MET A 273 -12.52 -11.95 -43.67
C MET A 273 -12.38 -12.56 -45.08
N ALA A 274 -11.40 -13.43 -45.28
CA ALA A 274 -11.24 -14.15 -46.55
C ALA A 274 -12.43 -15.06 -46.84
N GLU A 275 -12.88 -15.85 -45.85
CA GLU A 275 -14.05 -16.72 -45.97
C GLU A 275 -15.34 -15.94 -46.29
N ILE A 276 -15.56 -14.81 -45.59
CA ILE A 276 -16.71 -13.92 -45.87
C ILE A 276 -16.65 -13.41 -47.32
N ASN A 277 -15.47 -13.03 -47.80
CA ASN A 277 -15.31 -12.50 -49.15
C ASN A 277 -15.55 -13.60 -50.21
N GLU A 278 -15.02 -14.79 -50.01
CA GLU A 278 -15.29 -15.96 -50.86
C GLU A 278 -16.79 -16.29 -50.91
N GLY A 279 -17.47 -16.28 -49.77
CA GLY A 279 -18.90 -16.47 -49.67
C GLY A 279 -19.69 -15.43 -50.49
N ARG A 280 -19.30 -14.15 -50.43
CA ARG A 280 -19.89 -13.07 -51.24
C ARG A 280 -19.69 -13.29 -52.74
N VAL A 281 -18.48 -13.66 -53.15
CA VAL A 281 -18.17 -13.95 -54.56
C VAL A 281 -18.99 -15.12 -55.07
N MET A 282 -19.11 -16.20 -54.30
CA MET A 282 -19.90 -17.38 -54.65
C MET A 282 -21.40 -17.07 -54.73
N ALA A 283 -21.94 -16.28 -53.80
CA ALA A 283 -23.32 -15.82 -53.84
C ALA A 283 -23.61 -14.97 -55.08
N ALA A 284 -22.70 -14.05 -55.44
CA ALA A 284 -22.82 -13.22 -56.64
C ALA A 284 -22.78 -14.05 -57.93
N ARG A 285 -21.94 -15.10 -57.99
CA ARG A 285 -21.89 -16.04 -59.13
C ARG A 285 -23.20 -16.81 -59.28
N ARG A 286 -23.73 -17.40 -58.20
CA ARG A 286 -25.02 -18.12 -58.21
C ARG A 286 -26.17 -17.23 -58.66
N ALA A 287 -26.23 -15.99 -58.18
CA ALA A 287 -27.26 -15.03 -58.59
C ALA A 287 -27.17 -14.65 -60.09
N LYS A 288 -25.98 -14.68 -60.68
CA LYS A 288 -25.78 -14.45 -62.12
C LYS A 288 -26.21 -15.65 -62.95
N GLU A 289 -25.92 -16.86 -62.50
CA GLU A 289 -26.32 -18.11 -63.16
C GLU A 289 -27.83 -18.33 -63.12
N GLN A 290 -28.53 -17.95 -62.03
CA GLN A 290 -30.00 -18.02 -61.94
C GLN A 290 -30.74 -17.01 -62.82
N ARG A 291 -30.04 -16.03 -63.40
CA ARG A 291 -30.61 -15.01 -64.30
C ARG A 291 -30.40 -15.33 -65.79
N GLN A 292 -29.73 -16.44 -66.11
CA GLN A 292 -29.55 -16.96 -67.47
C GLN A 292 -30.49 -18.13 -67.69
#